data_AF-D2RES2-F1
#
_entry.id   AF-D2RES2-F1
#
_cell.length_a   1.000
_cell.length_b   1.000
_cell.length_c   1.000
_cell.angle_alpha   90.00
_cell.angle_beta   90.00
_cell.angle_gamma   90.00
#
_symmetry.space_group_name_H-M   'P 1'
#
loop_
_entity.id
_entity.type
_entity.pdbx_description
1 polymer ?
#
loop_
_entity_poly.entity_id
_entity_poly.type
_entity_poly.pdbx_seq_one_letter_code
_entity_poly.pdbx_strand_id
1 'polypeptide(L)'
;MFHDLFGIEVLEVKDGFARVKAKVKKEFLNIHGTAHGGFIFTLADTAFGLAVNYDSPRMAINVNINFIKPAFEGDELVAEARVEGGGKRVKFCLLRVYRGDDLIAEGTAIAYGIKKV
;
A
#
# COMPACT_ATOMS: atom_id res chain seq x y z
N MET A 1 3.31 -15.20 3.87
CA MET A 1 2.17 -14.29 3.56
C MET A 1 2.47 -13.58 2.24
N PHE A 2 1.49 -13.03 1.53
CA PHE A 2 1.70 -12.48 0.17
C PHE A 2 2.79 -11.39 0.09
N HIS A 3 2.93 -10.57 1.14
CA HIS A 3 3.92 -9.48 1.21
C HIS A 3 5.38 -9.97 1.29
N ASP A 4 5.63 -11.21 1.75
CA ASP A 4 6.99 -11.78 1.82
C ASP A 4 7.60 -11.98 0.43
N LEU A 5 6.77 -12.22 -0.59
CA LEU A 5 7.19 -12.40 -1.99
C LEU A 5 7.92 -11.16 -2.54
N PHE A 6 7.64 -9.99 -1.97
CA PHE A 6 8.15 -8.71 -2.42
C PHE A 6 9.19 -8.12 -1.48
N GLY A 7 9.54 -8.83 -0.39
CA GLY A 7 10.45 -8.33 0.64
C GLY A 7 9.92 -7.07 1.32
N ILE A 8 8.61 -7.01 1.56
CA ILE A 8 7.97 -5.88 2.23
C ILE A 8 8.19 -6.00 3.74
N GLU A 9 8.74 -4.96 4.34
CA GLU A 9 8.97 -4.84 5.78
C GLU A 9 7.93 -3.91 6.41
N VAL A 10 7.33 -4.34 7.51
CA VAL A 10 6.41 -3.51 8.28
C VAL A 10 7.20 -2.57 9.19
N LEU A 11 6.99 -1.27 9.03
CA LEU A 11 7.64 -0.24 9.85
C LEU A 11 6.77 0.18 11.03
N GLU A 12 5.47 0.32 10.81
CA GLU A 12 4.54 0.84 11.81
C GLU A 12 3.12 0.38 11.52
N VAL A 13 2.38 -0.02 12.55
CA VAL A 13 0.94 -0.31 12.47
C VAL A 13 0.26 0.26 13.71
N LYS A 14 -0.78 1.06 13.51
CA LYS A 14 -1.60 1.70 14.54
C LYS A 14 -3.07 1.72 14.07
N ASP A 15 -3.99 2.07 14.96
CA ASP A 15 -5.40 2.19 14.58
C ASP A 15 -5.58 3.19 13.43
N GLY A 16 -6.07 2.67 12.30
CA GLY A 16 -6.28 3.44 11.07
C GLY A 16 -5.01 3.88 10.35
N PHE A 17 -3.82 3.38 10.71
CA PHE A 17 -2.57 3.74 10.02
C PHE A 17 -1.62 2.57 9.89
N ALA A 18 -0.97 2.45 8.74
CA ALA A 18 0.18 1.56 8.59
C ALA A 18 1.21 2.17 7.64
N ARG A 19 2.47 1.82 7.91
CA ARG A 19 3.63 2.16 7.09
C ARG A 19 4.46 0.91 6.84
N VAL A 20 4.79 0.68 5.58
CA VAL A 20 5.63 -0.42 5.14
C VAL A 20 6.68 0.07 4.16
N LYS A 21 7.75 -0.70 3.96
CA LYS A 21 8.79 -0.39 2.97
C LYS A 21 9.21 -1.60 2.17
N ALA A 22 9.73 -1.36 0.97
CA ALA A 22 10.38 -2.38 0.16
C ALA A 22 11.40 -1.75 -0.80
N LYS A 23 12.43 -2.52 -1.15
CA LYS A 23 13.41 -2.12 -2.16
C LYS A 23 12.96 -2.58 -3.55
N VAL A 24 13.06 -1.71 -4.55
CA VAL A 24 12.84 -2.06 -5.96
C VAL A 24 13.96 -2.99 -6.42
N LYS A 25 13.62 -4.24 -6.73
CA LYS A 25 14.54 -5.24 -7.28
C LYS A 25 14.44 -5.30 -8.80
N LYS A 26 15.45 -5.86 -9.44
CA LYS A 26 15.48 -6.09 -10.89
C LYS A 26 14.25 -6.86 -11.40
N GLU A 27 13.78 -7.86 -10.64
CA GLU A 27 12.58 -8.64 -11.01
C GLU A 27 11.28 -7.82 -10.96
N PHE A 28 11.27 -6.63 -10.34
CA PHE A 28 10.09 -5.79 -10.19
C PHE A 28 10.02 -4.66 -11.23
N LEU A 29 10.93 -4.66 -12.21
CA LEU A 29 10.93 -3.67 -13.28
C LEU A 29 9.92 -4.02 -14.38
N ASN A 30 9.35 -2.99 -14.99
CA ASN A 30 8.57 -3.11 -16.22
C ASN A 30 9.49 -3.08 -17.47
N ILE A 31 8.89 -3.19 -18.66
CA ILE A 31 9.59 -3.18 -19.94
C ILE A 31 10.38 -1.88 -20.23
N HIS A 32 10.12 -0.81 -19.48
CA HIS A 32 10.80 0.48 -19.59
C HIS A 32 11.93 0.65 -18.55
N GLY A 33 12.26 -0.40 -17.78
CA GLY A 33 13.32 -0.35 -16.78
C GLY A 33 12.99 0.46 -15.52
N THR A 34 11.71 0.78 -15.29
CA THR A 34 11.22 1.44 -14.07
C THR A 34 10.42 0.45 -13.23
N ALA A 35 10.21 0.74 -11.95
CA ALA A 35 9.37 -0.10 -11.09
C ALA A 35 7.99 -0.32 -11.71
N HIS A 36 7.57 -1.58 -11.79
CA HIS A 36 6.26 -1.94 -12.32
C HIS A 36 5.16 -1.35 -11.44
N GLY A 37 4.13 -0.76 -12.05
CA GLY A 37 3.01 -0.15 -11.31
C GLY A 37 2.33 -1.14 -10.36
N GLY A 38 2.28 -2.42 -10.75
CA GLY A 38 1.81 -3.51 -9.89
C GLY A 38 2.64 -3.70 -8.60
N PHE A 39 3.96 -3.53 -8.63
CA PHE A 39 4.79 -3.61 -7.42
C PHE A 39 4.50 -2.43 -6.47
N ILE A 40 4.44 -1.21 -7.01
CA ILE A 40 4.09 0.00 -6.25
C ILE A 40 2.68 -0.14 -5.65
N PHE A 41 1.72 -0.65 -6.43
CA PHE A 41 0.37 -0.93 -5.97
C PHE A 41 0.35 -1.97 -4.86
N THR A 42 1.06 -3.09 -5.00
CA THR A 42 1.15 -4.13 -3.97
C THR A 42 1.71 -3.58 -2.66
N LEU A 43 2.70 -2.69 -2.71
CA LEU A 43 3.23 -2.03 -1.53
C LEU A 43 2.18 -1.15 -0.84
N ALA A 44 1.45 -0.33 -1.61
CA ALA A 44 0.37 0.51 -1.12
C ALA A 44 -0.81 -0.31 -0.55
N ASP A 45 -1.23 -1.38 -1.23
CA ASP A 45 -2.29 -2.28 -0.82
C ASP A 45 -1.91 -3.07 0.45
N THR A 46 -0.64 -3.40 0.62
CA THR A 46 -0.15 -4.03 1.87
C THR A 46 -0.29 -3.07 3.05
N ALA A 47 0.11 -1.80 2.90
CA ALA A 47 -0.11 -0.79 3.94
C ALA A 47 -1.61 -0.62 4.22
N PHE A 48 -2.43 -0.51 3.17
CA PHE A 48 -3.88 -0.41 3.28
C PHE A 48 -4.49 -1.56 4.07
N GLY A 49 -4.18 -2.79 3.68
CA GLY A 49 -4.66 -4.00 4.32
C GLY A 49 -4.33 -4.03 5.81
N LEU A 50 -3.11 -3.66 6.19
CA LEU A 50 -2.70 -3.56 7.60
C LEU A 50 -3.48 -2.47 8.35
N ALA A 51 -3.63 -1.28 7.76
CA ALA A 51 -4.33 -0.16 8.39
C ALA A 51 -5.82 -0.47 8.65
N VAL A 52 -6.51 -1.08 7.68
CA VAL A 52 -7.95 -1.37 7.79
C VAL A 52 -8.26 -2.69 8.49
N ASN A 53 -7.29 -3.56 8.76
CA ASN A 53 -7.51 -4.81 9.48
C ASN A 53 -7.02 -4.78 10.94
N TYR A 54 -6.62 -3.61 11.45
CA TYR A 54 -6.07 -3.48 12.80
C TYR A 54 -7.01 -4.01 13.90
N ASP A 55 -8.30 -3.66 13.84
CA ASP A 55 -9.31 -3.95 14.87
C ASP A 55 -10.34 -5.01 14.44
N SER A 56 -10.52 -5.24 13.13
CA SER A 56 -11.57 -6.12 12.60
C SER A 56 -11.26 -6.58 11.17
N PRO A 57 -11.73 -7.77 10.76
CA PRO A 57 -11.54 -8.25 9.39
C PRO A 57 -12.29 -7.40 8.35
N ARG A 58 -11.57 -6.94 7.33
CA ARG A 58 -12.09 -6.16 6.20
C ARG A 58 -11.43 -6.59 4.90
N MET A 59 -12.18 -6.53 3.81
CA MET A 59 -11.70 -6.81 2.45
C MET A 59 -11.71 -5.55 1.60
N ALA A 60 -10.70 -5.39 0.75
CA ALA A 60 -10.68 -4.36 -0.28
C ALA A 60 -11.85 -4.57 -1.25
N ILE A 61 -12.62 -3.52 -1.53
CA ILE A 61 -13.67 -3.55 -2.57
C ILE A 61 -13.37 -2.58 -3.71
N ASN A 62 -12.52 -1.58 -3.48
CA ASN A 62 -12.00 -0.70 -4.50
C ASN A 62 -10.65 -0.12 -4.07
N VAL A 63 -9.72 -0.01 -5.01
CA VAL A 63 -8.49 0.76 -4.84
C VAL A 63 -8.25 1.51 -6.15
N ASN A 64 -8.02 2.82 -6.05
CA ASN A 64 -7.60 3.68 -7.15
C ASN A 64 -6.21 4.24 -6.81
N ILE A 65 -5.28 4.19 -7.76
CA ILE A 65 -3.92 4.70 -7.57
C ILE A 65 -3.48 5.49 -8.82
N ASN A 66 -2.78 6.59 -8.58
CA ASN A 66 -2.14 7.43 -9.59
C ASN A 66 -0.62 7.32 -9.42
N PHE A 67 0.09 7.09 -10.52
CA PHE A 67 1.56 7.06 -10.55
C PHE A 67 2.08 8.43 -10.99
N ILE A 68 2.76 9.13 -10.08
CA ILE A 68 3.15 10.54 -10.25
C ILE A 68 4.59 10.64 -10.77
N LYS A 69 5.50 9.83 -10.22
CA LYS A 69 6.92 9.79 -10.61
C LYS A 69 7.40 8.34 -10.78
N PRO A 70 8.40 8.09 -11.64
CA PRO A 70 9.02 6.77 -11.74
C PRO A 70 9.90 6.47 -10.51
N ALA A 71 9.98 5.19 -10.17
CA ALA A 71 10.97 4.63 -9.27
C ALA A 71 11.87 3.65 -10.04
N PHE A 72 13.10 3.46 -9.58
CA PHE A 72 14.14 2.71 -10.29
C PHE A 72 14.69 1.58 -9.43
N GLU A 73 15.37 0.63 -10.06
CA GLU A 73 16.09 -0.43 -9.34
C GLU A 73 17.01 0.17 -8.27
N GLY A 74 16.95 -0.39 -7.06
CA GLY A 74 17.72 0.08 -5.93
C GLY A 74 17.00 1.09 -5.04
N ASP A 75 15.96 1.78 -5.55
CA ASP A 75 15.16 2.71 -4.74
C ASP A 75 14.50 1.97 -3.57
N GLU A 76 14.53 2.57 -2.38
CA GLU A 76 13.69 2.16 -1.26
C GLU A 76 12.39 2.97 -1.30
N LEU A 77 11.28 2.25 -1.40
CA LEU A 77 9.94 2.84 -1.40
C LEU A 77 9.28 2.63 -0.04
N VAL A 78 8.60 3.67 0.44
CA VAL A 78 7.82 3.65 1.68
C VAL A 78 6.36 3.91 1.33
N ALA A 79 5.48 2.97 1.64
CA ALA A 79 4.04 3.17 1.50
C ALA A 79 3.38 3.43 2.84
N GLU A 80 2.45 4.37 2.84
CA GLU A 80 1.60 4.73 3.95
C GLU A 80 0.14 4.59 3.56
N ALA A 81 -0.65 4.07 4.49
CA ALA A 81 -2.11 4.08 4.39
C ALA A 81 -2.70 4.69 5.65
N ARG A 82 -3.68 5.57 5.47
CA ARG A 82 -4.39 6.24 6.56
C ARG A 82 -5.89 6.17 6.34
N VAL A 83 -6.63 5.70 7.34
CA VAL A 83 -8.09 5.74 7.38
C VAL A 83 -8.53 7.19 7.59
N GLU A 84 -9.24 7.75 6.62
CA GLU A 84 -9.76 9.13 6.65
C GLU A 84 -11.24 9.18 7.05
N GLY A 85 -11.91 8.04 7.11
CA GLY A 85 -13.31 7.99 7.54
C GLY A 85 -14.01 6.68 7.28
N GLY A 86 -15.34 6.76 7.28
CA GLY A 86 -16.24 5.62 7.19
C GLY A 86 -16.84 5.23 8.54
N GLY A 87 -17.43 4.04 8.60
CA GLY A 87 -18.11 3.51 9.78
C GLY A 87 -17.67 2.11 10.12
N LYS A 88 -18.56 1.34 10.77
CA LYS A 88 -18.26 -0.03 11.21
C LYS A 88 -17.99 -0.99 10.04
N ARG A 89 -18.73 -0.83 8.94
CA ARG A 89 -18.66 -1.73 7.77
C ARG A 89 -17.87 -1.18 6.60
N VAL A 90 -17.70 0.13 6.46
CA VAL A 90 -16.98 0.72 5.32
C VAL A 90 -15.89 1.60 5.87
N LYS A 91 -14.67 1.49 5.33
CA LYS A 91 -13.55 2.38 5.65
C LYS A 91 -13.02 3.01 4.37
N PHE A 92 -12.73 4.30 4.43
CA PHE A 92 -12.08 5.04 3.36
C PHE A 92 -10.62 5.30 3.76
N CYS A 93 -9.69 5.05 2.86
CA CYS A 93 -8.26 5.24 3.09
C CYS A 93 -7.63 6.13 2.02
N LEU A 94 -6.68 6.96 2.46
CA LEU A 94 -5.69 7.62 1.61
C LEU A 94 -4.42 6.77 1.60
N LEU A 95 -3.86 6.58 0.40
CA LEU A 95 -2.62 5.83 0.17
C LEU A 95 -1.57 6.77 -0.40
N ARG A 96 -0.32 6.66 0.06
CA ARG A 96 0.82 7.38 -0.50
C ARG A 96 2.05 6.50 -0.52
N VAL A 97 2.84 6.59 -1.59
CA VAL A 97 4.11 5.90 -1.75
C VAL A 97 5.20 6.91 -2.03
N TYR A 98 6.28 6.84 -1.27
CA TYR A 98 7.37 7.79 -1.28
C TYR A 98 8.71 7.12 -1.61
N ARG A 99 9.62 7.90 -2.17
CA ARG A 99 11.06 7.64 -2.19
C ARG A 99 11.76 8.83 -1.54
N GLY A 100 12.23 8.69 -0.31
CA GLY A 100 12.62 9.86 0.49
C GLY A 100 11.45 10.84 0.58
N ASP A 101 11.65 12.08 0.14
CA ASP A 101 10.60 13.11 0.14
C ASP A 101 9.79 13.17 -1.18
N ASP A 102 10.16 12.38 -2.19
CA ASP A 102 9.46 12.35 -3.48
C ASP A 102 8.19 11.50 -3.38
N LEU A 103 7.04 12.10 -3.71
CA LEU A 103 5.79 11.36 -3.91
C LEU A 103 5.84 10.60 -5.25
N ILE A 104 5.84 9.27 -5.16
CA ILE A 104 5.91 8.34 -6.30
C ILE A 104 4.51 7.97 -6.78
N ALA A 105 3.61 7.66 -5.84
CA ALA A 105 2.23 7.33 -6.14
C ALA A 105 1.30 7.76 -5.00
N GLU A 106 0.05 8.02 -5.33
CA GLU A 106 -1.00 8.27 -4.34
C GLU A 106 -2.30 7.63 -4.76
N GLY A 107 -3.20 7.38 -3.82
CA GLY A 107 -4.44 6.69 -4.12
C GLY A 107 -5.48 6.80 -3.03
N THR A 108 -6.66 6.27 -3.35
CA THR A 108 -7.73 6.06 -2.38
C THR A 108 -8.18 4.62 -2.40
N ALA A 109 -8.64 4.12 -1.26
CA ALA A 109 -9.12 2.76 -1.13
C ALA A 109 -10.38 2.67 -0.28
N ILE A 110 -11.20 1.68 -0.58
CA ILE A 110 -12.43 1.37 0.15
C ILE A 110 -12.37 -0.07 0.64
N ALA A 111 -12.52 -0.25 1.95
CA ALA A 111 -12.63 -1.57 2.57
C ALA A 111 -14.04 -1.82 3.07
N TYR A 112 -14.51 -3.07 2.97
CA TYR A 112 -15.77 -3.53 3.55
C TYR A 112 -15.53 -4.58 4.65
N GLY A 113 -16.20 -4.43 5.79
CA GLY A 113 -16.10 -5.34 6.93
C GLY A 113 -16.88 -6.63 6.73
N ILE A 114 -16.23 -7.75 7.03
CA ILE A 114 -16.81 -9.09 6.89
C ILE A 114 -17.09 -9.69 8.27
N LYS A 115 -18.11 -10.56 8.37
CA LYS A 115 -18.29 -11.37 9.58
C LYS A 115 -17.15 -12.38 9.66
N LYS A 116 -16.57 -12.58 10.85
CA LYS A 116 -15.76 -13.78 11.08
C LYS A 116 -16.68 -14.98 10.84
N VAL A 117 -16.32 -15.81 9.87
CA VAL A 117 -16.90 -17.15 9.71
C VAL A 117 -16.37 -18.03 10.84
#